data_AF-A0A2W6SEU1-F1
#
_entry.id   AF-A0A2W6SEU1-F1
#
_cell.length_a   1.000
_cell.length_b   1.000
_cell.length_c   1.000
_cell.angle_alpha   90.00
_cell.angle_beta   90.00
_cell.angle_gamma   90.00
#
_symmetry.space_group_name_H-M   'P 1'
#
loop_
_entity.id
_entity.type
_entity.pdbx_description
1 polymer ?
#
loop_
_entity_poly.entity_id
_entity_poly.type
_entity_poly.pdbx_seq_one_letter_code
_entity_poly.pdbx_strand_id
1 'polypeptide(L)' 'MDNNNLEQITFGGGCFWCVESCFNMLKGVKSAISGYSGGHKDNPTYQEVCTGETGH' A
#
# COMPACT_ATOMS: atom_id res chain seq x y z
N MET A 1 0.58 -23.17 3.77
CA MET A 1 -0.42 -22.21 4.28
C MET A 1 -1.35 -21.92 3.13
N ASP A 2 -2.56 -22.47 3.18
CA ASP A 2 -3.53 -22.39 2.10
C ASP A 2 -4.06 -20.95 2.00
N ASN A 3 -3.92 -20.33 0.83
CA ASN A 3 -4.33 -18.95 0.57
C ASN A 3 -5.84 -18.79 0.30
N ASN A 4 -6.63 -19.87 0.41
CA ASN A 4 -8.01 -19.93 -0.07
C ASN A 4 -9.04 -19.14 0.75
N ASN A 5 -8.63 -18.42 1.81
CA ASN A 5 -9.50 -17.60 2.66
C ASN A 5 -8.91 -16.20 2.94
N LEU A 6 -7.94 -15.75 2.15
CA LEU A 6 -7.34 -14.42 2.33
C LEU A 6 -8.03 -13.42 1.42
N GLU A 7 -8.53 -12.35 2.01
CA GLU A 7 -9.09 -11.21 1.30
C GLU A 7 -8.06 -10.07 1.19
N GLN A 8 -8.15 -9.28 0.13
CA GLN A 8 -7.27 -8.13 -0.10
C GLN A 8 -8.06 -6.82 -0.06
N ILE A 9 -7.45 -5.80 0.56
CA ILE A 9 -7.97 -4.44 0.64
C ILE A 9 -6.81 -3.44 0.47
N THR A 10 -7.11 -2.27 -0.08
CA THR A 10 -6.16 -1.16 -0.23
C THR A 10 -6.64 0.02 0.60
N PHE A 11 -5.74 0.63 1.37
CA PHE A 11 -6.01 1.79 2.22
C PHE A 11 -5.20 3.01 1.76
N GLY A 12 -5.83 4.18 1.72
CA GLY A 12 -5.16 5.49 1.59
C GLY A 12 -5.24 6.24 2.93
N GLY A 13 -4.10 6.46 3.58
CA GLY A 13 -4.08 6.90 4.98
C GLY A 13 -2.88 7.76 5.40
N GLY A 14 -2.36 8.59 4.50
CA GLY A 14 -1.17 9.42 4.76
C GLY A 14 0.13 8.64 4.55
N CYS A 15 1.15 8.89 5.39
CA CYS A 15 2.46 8.22 5.26
C CYS A 15 2.33 6.70 5.49
N PHE A 16 2.59 5.93 4.43
CA PHE A 16 2.38 4.48 4.44
C PHE A 16 3.30 3.72 5.42
N TRP A 17 4.45 4.29 5.82
CA TRP A 17 5.37 3.61 6.74
C TRP A 17 4.72 3.30 8.10
N CYS A 18 3.95 4.25 8.63
CA CYS A 18 3.24 4.04 9.89
C CYS A 18 2.08 3.05 9.72
N VAL A 19 1.36 3.18 8.61
CA VAL A 19 0.17 2.37 8.32
C VAL A 19 0.54 0.90 8.12
N GLU A 20 1.56 0.61 7.30
CA GLU A 20 2.07 -0.74 7.06
C GLU A 20 2.52 -1.40 8.37
N SER A 21 3.29 -0.66 9.18
CA SER A 21 3.78 -1.15 10.48
C SER A 21 2.62 -1.52 11.41
N CYS A 22 1.59 -0.69 11.48
CA CYS A 22 0.38 -0.98 12.27
C CYS A 22 -0.30 -2.27 11.81
N PHE A 23 -0.53 -2.45 10.50
CA PHE A 23 -1.20 -3.65 9.96
C PHE A 23 -0.37 -4.92 10.14
N ASN A 24 0.95 -4.85 10.00
CA ASN A 24 1.83 -6.01 10.20
C ASN A 24 1.82 -6.53 11.65
N MET A 25 1.39 -5.72 12.63
CA MET A 25 1.24 -6.14 14.02
C MET A 25 -0.16 -6.71 14.35
N LEU A 26 -1.14 -6.59 13.44
CA LEU A 26 -2.51 -7.02 13.71
C LEU A 26 -2.67 -8.54 13.54
N LYS A 27 -3.24 -9.19 14.56
CA LYS A 27 -3.60 -10.61 14.46
C LYS A 27 -4.67 -10.82 13.38
N GLY A 28 -4.41 -11.76 12.48
CA GLY A 28 -5.29 -12.05 11.34
C GLY A 28 -4.87 -11.36 10.04
N VAL A 29 -3.98 -10.36 10.09
CA VAL A 29 -3.33 -9.84 8.90
C VAL A 29 -2.14 -10.74 8.56
N LYS A 30 -2.12 -11.26 7.34
CA LYS A 30 -0.98 -12.07 6.86
C LYS A 30 0.22 -11.20 6.50
N SER A 31 -0.02 -10.07 5.83
CA SER A 31 1.01 -9.15 5.35
C SER A 31 0.40 -7.82 4.94
N ALA A 32 1.11 -6.72 5.17
CA ALA A 32 0.84 -5.41 4.58
C ALA A 32 2.03 -4.97 3.71
N ILE A 33 1.73 -4.33 2.58
CA ILE A 33 2.71 -3.86 1.59
C ILE A 33 2.37 -2.42 1.20
N SER A 34 3.38 -1.56 1.22
CA SER A 34 3.29 -0.17 0.79
C SER A 34 3.40 -0.03 -0.73
N GLY A 35 2.65 0.91 -1.30
CA GLY A 35 2.67 1.21 -2.73
C GLY A 35 1.86 2.46 -3.06
N TYR A 36 1.75 2.73 -4.36
CA TYR A 36 1.03 3.88 -4.91
C TYR A 36 -0.19 3.40 -5.69
N SER A 37 -1.30 4.12 -5.57
CA SER A 37 -2.55 3.79 -6.25
C SER A 37 -3.41 5.05 -6.44
N GLY A 38 -4.31 5.03 -7.42
CA GLY A 38 -5.22 6.14 -7.71
C GLY A 38 -4.70 7.16 -8.75
N GLY A 39 -3.44 7.07 -9.15
CA GLY A 39 -2.85 7.90 -10.20
C GLY A 39 -2.94 7.31 -11.61
N HIS A 40 -2.36 8.04 -12.56
CA HIS A 40 -2.39 7.71 -13.99
C HIS A 40 -1.05 7.26 -14.56
N LYS A 41 0.06 7.50 -13.83
CA LYS A 41 1.39 7.03 -14.22
C LYS A 41 1.55 5.54 -13.86
N ASP A 42 1.88 4.71 -14.83
CA ASP A 42 2.19 3.30 -14.59
C ASP A 42 3.57 3.12 -13.94
N ASN A 43 3.65 2.21 -12.96
CA ASN A 43 4.87 1.81 -12.24
C ASN A 43 5.75 2.99 -11.78
N PRO A 44 5.20 3.96 -11.01
CA PRO A 44 5.94 5.13 -10.60
C PRO A 44 7.01 4.81 -9.55
N THR A 45 8.10 5.55 -9.58
CA THR A 45 9.09 5.57 -8.49
C THR A 45 8.67 6.53 -7.38
N TYR A 46 9.21 6.36 -6.17
CA TYR A 46 8.97 7.30 -5.05
C TYR A 46 9.29 8.75 -5.44
N GLN A 47 10.39 8.96 -6.17
CA GLN A 47 10.83 10.29 -6.59
C GLN A 47 9.83 10.94 -7.56
N GLU A 48 9.27 10.17 -8.50
CA GLU A 48 8.22 10.65 -9.40
C GLU A 48 6.93 10.98 -8.63
N VAL A 49 6.53 10.16 -7.65
CA VAL A 49 5.34 10.47 -6.84
C VAL A 49 5.53 11.76 -6.05
N CYS A 50 6.73 12.00 -5.51
CA CYS A 50 7.05 13.23 -4.79
C CYS A 50 6.96 14.50 -5.63
N THR A 51 6.97 14.42 -6.98
CA THR A 51 6.73 15.62 -7.82
C THR A 51 5.26 16.05 -7.84
N GLY A 52 4.34 15.14 -7.48
CA GLY A 52 2.90 15.36 -7.56
C GLY A 52 2.32 15.22 -8.98
N GLU A 53 3.13 14.95 -10.00
CA GLU A 53 2.67 14.89 -11.39
C GLU A 53 2.04 13.55 -11.77
N THR A 54 2.27 12.50 -10.97
CA THR A 54 1.82 11.13 -11.28
C THR A 54 0.34 10.86 -10.97
N GLY A 55 -0.27 11.74 -10.16
CA GLY A 55 -1.63 11.61 -9.66
C GLY A 55 -1.85 10.53 -8.59
N HIS A 56 -0.79 9.88 -8.10
CA HIS A 56 -0.85 8.96 -6.95
C HIS A 56 -0.75 9.69 -5.60
#